data_AF-A0A1R1I958-F1
#
_entry.id   AF-A0A1R1I958-F1
#
_cell.length_a   1.000
_cell.length_b   1.000
_cell.length_c   1.000
_cell.angle_alpha   90.00
_cell.angle_beta   90.00
_cell.angle_gamma   90.00
#
_symmetry.space_group_name_H-M   'P 1'
#
loop_
_entity.id
_entity.type
_entity.pdbx_description
1 polymer ?
#
loop_
_entity_poly.entity_id
_entity_poly.type
_entity_poly.pdbx_seq_one_letter_code
_entity_poly.pdbx_strand_id
1 'polypeptide(L)'
;MVIAALAFCFGTFLTYQIIKEQSMPLVHKLQAPLLFNGSGAENHQYILPAGTSLYFDQAFPEGFVRYKVYFNVEGVRLDSQEATDKFWLDPLTAFPPDQGEVKKLLTGYPLGKSELAAILKSSYLTKDEIRELLLEYSK
;
A
#
# COMPACT_ATOMS: atom_id res chain seq x y z
N MET A 1 1.85 -18.63 -49.47
CA MET A 1 2.74 -18.56 -48.28
C MET A 1 2.63 -17.23 -47.53
N VAL A 2 2.71 -16.07 -48.19
CA VAL A 2 2.68 -14.74 -47.52
C VAL A 2 1.41 -14.47 -46.70
N ILE A 3 0.22 -14.80 -47.24
CA ILE A 3 -1.06 -14.58 -46.56
C ILE A 3 -1.16 -15.43 -45.27
N ALA A 4 -0.69 -16.68 -45.32
CA ALA A 4 -0.69 -17.57 -44.17
C ALA A 4 0.29 -17.09 -43.07
N ALA A 5 1.44 -16.55 -43.45
CA ALA A 5 2.40 -15.97 -42.52
C ALA A 5 1.86 -14.70 -41.83
N LEU A 6 1.18 -13.82 -42.58
CA LEU A 6 0.56 -12.62 -42.02
C LEU A 6 -0.57 -12.95 -41.04
N ALA A 7 -1.42 -13.92 -41.37
CA ALA A 7 -2.48 -14.38 -40.47
C ALA A 7 -1.91 -14.98 -39.19
N PHE A 8 -0.81 -15.73 -39.27
CA PHE A 8 -0.12 -16.29 -38.12
C PHE A 8 0.47 -15.19 -37.21
N CYS A 9 1.18 -14.19 -37.78
CA CYS A 9 1.72 -13.06 -37.02
C CYS A 9 0.63 -12.21 -36.34
N PHE A 10 -0.51 -12.03 -37.01
CA PHE A 10 -1.63 -11.28 -36.43
C PHE A 10 -2.30 -12.06 -35.29
N GLY A 11 -2.46 -13.37 -35.44
CA GLY A 11 -2.98 -14.26 -34.40
C GLY A 11 -2.10 -14.29 -33.15
N THR A 12 -0.77 -14.36 -33.31
CA THR A 12 0.18 -14.32 -32.19
C THR A 12 0.22 -12.94 -31.51
N PHE A 13 0.08 -11.86 -32.27
CA PHE A 13 -0.01 -10.50 -31.72
C PHE A 13 -1.28 -10.29 -30.88
N LEU A 14 -2.44 -10.74 -31.38
CA LEU A 14 -3.71 -10.67 -30.65
C LEU A 14 -3.68 -11.52 -29.37
N THR A 15 -3.18 -12.75 -29.45
CA THR A 15 -3.05 -13.61 -28.27
C THR A 15 -2.08 -13.04 -27.25
N TYR A 16 -0.97 -12.42 -27.67
CA TYR A 16 -0.05 -11.72 -26.78
C TYR A 16 -0.72 -10.54 -26.05
N GLN A 17 -1.51 -9.72 -26.75
CA GLN A 17 -2.25 -8.61 -26.14
C GLN A 17 -3.24 -9.10 -25.08
N ILE A 18 -3.99 -10.16 -25.39
CA ILE A 18 -4.97 -10.76 -24.45
C ILE A 18 -4.27 -11.33 -23.22
N ILE A 19 -3.17 -12.07 -23.39
CA ILE A 19 -2.42 -12.65 -22.26
C ILE A 19 -1.81 -11.55 -21.37
N LYS A 20 -1.35 -10.46 -21.97
CA LYS A 20 -0.81 -9.31 -21.24
C LYS A 20 -1.88 -8.63 -20.37
N GLU A 21 -3.08 -8.45 -20.90
CA GLU A 21 -4.22 -7.92 -20.13
C GLU A 21 -4.70 -8.87 -19.02
N GLN A 22 -4.53 -10.18 -19.20
CA GLN A 22 -5.03 -11.19 -18.26
C GLN A 22 -4.02 -11.56 -17.15
N SER A 23 -2.83 -10.96 -17.14
CA SER A 23 -1.87 -11.18 -16.06
C SER A 23 -2.44 -10.63 -14.74
N MET A 24 -2.68 -11.53 -13.77
CA MET A 24 -3.18 -11.12 -12.46
C MET A 24 -2.14 -10.19 -11.80
N PRO A 25 -2.54 -9.02 -11.29
CA PRO A 25 -1.61 -8.11 -10.64
C PRO A 25 -1.01 -8.78 -9.41
N LEU A 26 0.28 -8.57 -9.17
CA LEU A 26 0.92 -9.02 -7.94
C LEU A 26 0.31 -8.26 -6.75
N VAL A 27 -0.20 -8.99 -5.75
CA VAL A 27 -0.84 -8.41 -4.57
C VAL A 27 -0.07 -8.78 -3.31
N HIS A 28 0.19 -7.79 -2.46
CA HIS A 28 0.76 -7.99 -1.13
C HIS A 28 -0.27 -7.60 -0.08
N LYS A 29 -0.59 -8.53 0.82
CA LYS A 29 -1.48 -8.25 1.95
C LYS A 29 -0.64 -7.84 3.15
N LEU A 30 -0.88 -6.64 3.66
CA LEU A 30 -0.15 -6.11 4.82
C LEU A 30 -0.31 -7.02 6.03
N GLN A 31 0.80 -7.39 6.65
CA GLN A 31 0.82 -8.18 7.88
C GLN A 31 0.85 -7.31 9.14
N ALA A 32 1.30 -6.06 8.99
CA ALA A 32 1.36 -5.03 10.03
C ALA A 32 0.96 -3.68 9.39
N PRO A 33 0.49 -2.71 10.19
CA PRO A 33 0.08 -1.42 9.65
C PRO A 33 1.27 -0.62 9.13
N LEU A 34 1.02 0.21 8.12
CA LEU A 34 1.96 1.23 7.64
C LEU A 34 1.43 2.61 7.98
N LEU A 35 2.32 3.55 8.23
CA LEU A 35 1.99 4.97 8.28
C LEU A 35 2.13 5.58 6.90
N PHE A 36 1.35 6.60 6.60
CA PHE A 36 1.53 7.40 5.41
C PHE A 36 1.21 8.87 5.66
N ASN A 37 1.89 9.74 4.91
CA ASN A 37 1.69 11.18 5.00
C ASN A 37 1.15 11.72 3.67
N GLY A 38 0.20 12.64 3.76
CA GLY A 38 -0.24 13.48 2.65
C GLY A 38 0.88 14.40 2.20
N SER A 39 1.06 14.59 0.89
CA SER A 39 1.93 15.65 0.38
C SER A 39 1.48 17.00 0.95
N GLY A 40 2.40 17.71 1.60
CA GLY A 40 2.12 18.99 2.26
C GLY A 40 1.51 18.91 3.67
N ALA A 41 1.27 17.72 4.22
CA ALA A 41 0.78 17.54 5.58
C ALA A 41 1.92 17.05 6.50
N GLU A 42 2.81 17.94 6.92
CA GLU A 42 3.96 17.59 7.78
C GLU A 42 3.56 16.99 9.14
N ASN A 43 2.31 17.21 9.58
CA ASN A 43 1.85 16.85 10.92
C ASN A 43 0.69 15.85 10.98
N HIS A 44 0.22 15.33 9.84
CA HIS A 44 -0.87 14.33 9.84
C HIS A 44 -0.34 12.98 9.37
N GLN A 45 -0.21 12.06 10.33
CA GLN A 45 0.12 10.67 10.11
C GLN A 45 -1.16 9.85 10.04
N TYR A 46 -1.40 9.23 8.90
CA TYR A 46 -2.51 8.31 8.69
C TYR A 46 -2.03 6.87 8.69
N ILE A 47 -2.94 5.92 8.91
CA ILE A 47 -2.61 4.50 9.01
C ILE A 47 -3.24 3.74 7.85
N LEU A 48 -2.44 2.90 7.19
CA LEU A 48 -2.91 1.78 6.39
C LEU A 48 -2.98 0.55 7.31
N PRO A 49 -4.18 0.05 7.62
CA PRO A 49 -4.33 -1.08 8.54
C PRO A 49 -3.66 -2.36 8.06
N ALA A 50 -3.31 -3.22 9.00
CA ALA A 50 -2.96 -4.60 8.69
C ALA A 50 -4.13 -5.26 7.93
N GLY A 51 -3.82 -6.08 6.94
CA GLY A 51 -4.80 -6.70 6.06
C GLY A 51 -5.16 -5.87 4.81
N THR A 52 -4.68 -4.63 4.69
CA THR A 52 -4.82 -3.85 3.44
C THR A 52 -4.11 -4.55 2.28
N SER A 53 -4.76 -4.62 1.12
CA SER A 53 -4.19 -5.18 -0.11
C SER A 53 -3.46 -4.10 -0.90
N LEU A 54 -2.16 -4.30 -1.13
CA LEU A 54 -1.32 -3.46 -1.97
C LEU A 54 -1.14 -4.13 -3.34
N TYR A 55 -1.65 -3.49 -4.39
CA TYR A 55 -1.54 -3.97 -5.76
C TYR A 55 -0.28 -3.40 -6.38
N PHE A 56 0.65 -4.24 -6.78
CA PHE A 56 1.90 -3.80 -7.41
C PHE A 56 1.60 -2.97 -8.65
N ASP A 57 2.20 -1.79 -8.73
CA ASP A 57 2.10 -0.90 -9.89
C ASP A 57 3.41 -0.91 -10.68
N GLN A 58 4.50 -0.44 -10.05
CA GLN A 58 5.79 -0.33 -10.69
C GLN A 58 6.93 -0.31 -9.64
N ALA A 59 8.06 -0.92 -9.98
CA ALA A 59 9.31 -0.76 -9.25
C ALA A 59 10.18 0.31 -9.92
N PHE A 60 10.80 1.17 -9.12
CA PHE A 60 11.63 2.29 -9.56
C PHE A 60 13.12 1.97 -9.42
N PRO A 61 13.98 2.38 -10.37
CA PRO A 61 15.44 2.19 -10.26
C PRO A 61 16.06 2.76 -8.98
N GLU A 62 15.42 3.77 -8.39
CA GLU A 62 15.78 4.42 -7.13
C GLU A 62 15.56 3.54 -5.88
N GLY A 63 14.97 2.34 -6.04
CA GLY A 63 14.88 1.33 -4.99
C GLY A 63 13.57 1.30 -4.21
N PHE A 64 12.58 2.10 -4.60
CA PHE A 64 11.23 2.03 -4.03
C PHE A 64 10.23 1.39 -5.01
N VAL A 65 9.12 0.88 -4.47
CA VAL A 65 8.05 0.25 -5.24
C VAL A 65 6.77 1.03 -5.00
N ARG A 66 6.07 1.35 -6.08
CA ARG A 66 4.75 1.96 -6.04
C ARG A 66 3.68 0.88 -6.03
N TYR A 67 2.70 1.09 -5.17
CA TYR A 67 1.52 0.25 -5.06
C TYR A 67 0.26 1.09 -5.27
N LYS A 68 -0.78 0.46 -5.82
CA LYS A 68 -2.15 0.96 -5.85
C LYS A 68 -2.91 0.43 -4.64
N VAL A 69 -3.69 1.30 -4.02
CA VAL A 69 -4.66 0.96 -2.98
C VAL A 69 -6.03 1.45 -3.44
N TYR A 70 -7.03 0.60 -3.36
CA TYR A 70 -8.40 0.95 -3.73
C TYR A 70 -9.20 1.29 -2.48
N PHE A 71 -9.87 2.44 -2.52
CA PHE A 71 -10.81 2.87 -1.49
C PHE A 71 -12.21 2.89 -2.08
N ASN A 72 -13.14 2.22 -1.39
CA ASN A 72 -14.56 2.42 -1.65
C ASN A 72 -14.98 3.64 -0.82
N VAL A 73 -15.54 4.65 -1.50
CA VAL A 73 -16.00 5.89 -0.86
C VAL A 73 -17.52 5.86 -0.82
N GLU A 74 -18.09 5.86 0.39
CA GLU A 74 -19.53 5.85 0.63
C GLU A 74 -20.00 7.20 1.16
N GLY A 75 -21.17 7.67 0.73
CA GLY A 75 -21.83 8.86 1.30
C GLY A 75 -21.21 10.21 0.92
N VAL A 76 -20.15 10.24 0.11
CA VAL A 76 -19.50 11.48 -0.35
C VAL A 76 -19.45 11.49 -1.87
N ARG A 77 -19.86 12.61 -2.48
CA ARG A 77 -19.69 12.85 -3.92
C ARG A 77 -18.34 13.48 -4.16
N LEU A 78 -17.54 12.86 -5.03
CA LEU A 78 -16.25 13.38 -5.46
C LEU A 78 -16.40 14.08 -6.81
N ASP A 79 -15.88 15.29 -6.92
CA ASP A 79 -15.78 15.98 -8.19
C ASP A 79 -14.62 15.40 -9.00
N SER A 80 -14.91 14.95 -10.22
CA SER A 80 -13.93 14.33 -11.11
C SER A 80 -13.36 15.36 -12.08
N GLN A 81 -12.05 15.31 -12.30
CA GLN A 81 -11.36 16.07 -13.34
C GLN A 81 -10.44 15.16 -14.13
N GLU A 82 -10.21 15.48 -15.40
CA GLU A 82 -9.29 14.72 -16.23
C GLU A 82 -7.86 14.83 -15.68
N ALA A 83 -7.16 13.71 -15.65
CA ALA A 83 -5.77 13.67 -15.21
C ALA A 83 -4.89 14.38 -16.26
N THR A 84 -4.35 15.54 -15.91
CA THR A 84 -3.29 16.18 -16.68
C THR A 84 -1.92 15.82 -16.11
N ASP A 85 -0.94 15.56 -16.97
CA ASP A 85 0.42 15.06 -16.64
C ASP A 85 1.17 15.82 -15.54
N LYS A 86 0.79 17.07 -15.25
CA LYS A 86 1.55 17.97 -14.37
C LYS A 86 1.08 18.03 -12.92
N PHE A 87 -0.11 17.50 -12.59
CA PHE A 87 -0.76 17.79 -11.30
C PHE A 87 -1.30 16.59 -10.51
N TRP A 88 -1.37 15.39 -11.09
CA TRP A 88 -2.18 14.31 -10.49
C TRP A 88 -1.43 13.08 -9.98
N LEU A 89 -0.13 12.95 -10.25
CA LEU A 89 0.69 11.91 -9.66
C LEU A 89 1.44 12.47 -8.44
N ASP A 90 0.70 12.72 -7.37
CA ASP A 90 1.24 13.05 -6.05
C ASP A 90 1.08 11.84 -5.11
N PRO A 91 1.93 10.82 -5.27
CA PRO A 91 1.79 9.57 -4.52
C PRO A 91 2.09 9.79 -3.04
N LEU A 92 1.27 9.20 -2.19
CA LEU A 92 1.52 9.15 -0.75
C LEU A 92 2.67 8.18 -0.47
N THR A 93 3.57 8.58 0.44
CA THR A 93 4.64 7.69 0.90
C THR A 93 4.18 6.93 2.13
N ALA A 94 4.19 5.60 2.04
CA ALA A 94 3.90 4.73 3.18
C ALA A 94 5.19 4.12 3.74
N PHE A 95 5.31 4.07 5.06
CA PHE A 95 6.50 3.61 5.78
C PHE A 95 6.13 2.85 7.06
N PRO A 96 6.99 1.93 7.54
CA PRO A 96 6.78 1.29 8.82
C PRO A 96 6.88 2.31 9.97
N PRO A 97 6.03 2.23 11.01
CA PRO A 97 6.14 3.10 12.16
C PRO A 97 7.43 2.85 12.95
N ASP A 98 8.07 3.91 13.43
CA ASP A 98 9.16 3.83 14.40
C ASP A 98 8.65 3.60 15.84
N GLN A 99 9.56 3.40 16.80
CA GLN A 99 9.21 3.14 18.21
C GLN A 99 8.32 4.24 18.82
N GLY A 100 8.64 5.51 18.54
CA GLY A 100 7.90 6.65 19.06
C GLY A 100 6.51 6.75 18.44
N GLU A 101 6.41 6.46 17.15
CA GLU A 101 5.16 6.39 16.41
C GLU A 101 4.28 5.22 16.88
N VAL A 102 4.85 4.04 17.12
CA VAL A 102 4.09 2.92 17.69
C VAL A 102 3.49 3.31 19.05
N LYS A 103 4.24 3.99 19.91
CA LYS A 103 3.69 4.48 21.19
C LYS A 103 2.52 5.46 20.98
N LYS A 104 2.59 6.34 19.98
CA LYS A 104 1.48 7.23 19.60
C LYS A 104 0.28 6.45 19.06
N LEU A 105 0.51 5.40 18.27
CA LEU A 105 -0.55 4.52 17.76
C LEU A 105 -1.29 3.82 18.89
N LEU A 106 -0.57 3.31 19.89
CA LEU A 106 -1.13 2.64 21.05
C LEU A 106 -1.99 3.55 21.94
N THR A 107 -1.73 4.87 21.92
CA THR A 107 -2.41 5.85 22.78
C THR A 107 -3.52 6.61 22.06
N GLY A 108 -3.34 6.92 20.79
CA GLY A 108 -4.17 7.88 20.04
C GLY A 108 -5.11 7.27 19.01
N TYR A 109 -4.95 5.98 18.68
CA TYR A 109 -5.77 5.32 17.68
C TYR A 109 -6.56 4.14 18.27
N PRO A 110 -7.84 3.95 17.87
CA PRO A 110 -8.63 2.81 18.30
C PRO A 110 -8.11 1.53 17.63
N LEU A 111 -7.05 0.95 18.18
CA LEU A 111 -6.46 -0.28 17.68
C LEU A 111 -7.25 -1.49 18.14
N GLY A 112 -7.59 -2.36 17.20
CA GLY A 112 -8.15 -3.68 17.51
C GLY A 112 -7.10 -4.62 18.12
N LYS A 113 -7.55 -5.66 18.85
CA LYS A 113 -6.66 -6.71 19.38
C LYS A 113 -5.79 -7.35 18.29
N SER A 114 -6.35 -7.54 17.09
CA SER A 114 -5.64 -8.09 15.93
C SER A 114 -4.55 -7.16 15.40
N GLU A 115 -4.81 -5.86 15.35
CA GLU A 115 -3.84 -4.85 14.91
C GLU A 115 -2.72 -4.70 15.93
N LEU A 116 -3.05 -4.66 17.22
CA LEU A 116 -2.04 -4.66 18.28
C LEU A 116 -1.14 -5.91 18.18
N ALA A 117 -1.74 -7.09 18.01
CA ALA A 117 -0.98 -8.32 17.85
C ALA A 117 -0.11 -8.31 16.59
N ALA A 118 -0.56 -7.69 15.49
CA ALA A 118 0.20 -7.51 14.27
C ALA A 118 1.40 -6.58 14.47
N ILE A 119 1.22 -5.44 15.15
CA ILE A 119 2.30 -4.51 15.51
C ILE A 119 3.35 -5.22 16.39
N LEU A 120 2.92 -5.93 17.44
CA LEU A 120 3.85 -6.60 18.37
C LEU A 120 4.60 -7.78 17.73
N LYS A 121 4.03 -8.42 16.69
CA LYS A 121 4.67 -9.50 15.94
C LYS A 121 5.55 -9.00 14.80
N SER A 122 5.42 -7.73 14.43
CA SER A 122 6.22 -7.12 13.38
C SER A 122 7.68 -6.96 13.82
N SER A 123 8.56 -6.67 12.87
CA SER A 123 9.96 -6.31 13.15
C SER A 123 10.14 -4.83 13.53
N TYR A 124 9.06 -4.08 13.78
CA TYR A 124 9.14 -2.65 14.11
C TYR A 124 9.64 -2.40 15.54
N LEU A 125 9.47 -3.36 16.44
CA LEU A 125 9.91 -3.29 17.83
C LEU A 125 10.76 -4.51 18.21
N THR A 126 11.76 -4.27 19.05
CA THR A 126 12.54 -5.30 19.72
C THR A 126 11.80 -5.89 20.91
N LYS A 127 12.25 -7.06 21.39
CA LYS A 127 11.64 -7.73 22.55
C LYS A 127 11.71 -6.88 23.83
N ASP A 128 12.79 -6.13 24.01
CA ASP A 128 12.98 -5.30 25.19
C ASP A 128 12.05 -4.09 25.16
N GLU A 129 11.87 -3.46 23.99
CA GLU A 129 10.90 -2.37 23.80
C GLU A 129 9.46 -2.85 24.00
N ILE A 130 9.12 -4.05 23.52
CA ILE A 130 7.80 -4.66 23.78
C ILE A 130 7.58 -4.85 25.28
N ARG A 131 8.58 -5.35 26.01
CA ARG A 131 8.49 -5.53 27.46
C ARG A 131 8.31 -4.20 28.17
N GLU A 132 9.08 -3.18 27.80
CA GLU A 132 8.98 -1.85 28.38
C GLU A 132 7.58 -1.25 28.18
N LEU A 133 7.05 -1.31 26.96
CA LEU A 133 5.69 -0.86 26.67
C LEU A 133 4.66 -1.60 27.54
N LEU A 134 4.70 -2.94 27.59
CA LEU A 134 3.76 -3.71 28.41
C LEU A 134 3.85 -3.39 29.91
N LEU A 135 5.02 -3.01 30.43
CA LEU A 135 5.20 -2.58 31.81
C LEU A 135 4.63 -1.18 32.05
N GLU A 136 4.74 -0.28 31.07
CA GLU A 136 4.16 1.07 31.15
C GLU A 136 2.62 1.02 31.24
N TYR A 137 1.97 0.15 30.49
CA TYR A 137 0.50 0.02 30.45
C TYR A 137 -0.10 -0.98 31.45
N SER A 138 0.72 -1.72 32.21
CA SER A 138 0.24 -2.65 33.26
C SER A 138 0.22 -2.04 34.66
N LYS A 139 0.55 -0.74 34.77
CA LYS A 139 0.34 0.10 35.96
C LYS A 139 -1.01 0.80 35.90
#